data_AF-A0A9P6IFT6-F1
#
_entry.id   AF-A0A9P6IFT6-F1
#
_cell.length_a   1.000
_cell.length_b   1.000
_cell.length_c   1.000
_cell.angle_alpha   90.00
_cell.angle_beta   90.00
_cell.angle_gamma   90.00
#
_symmetry.space_group_name_H-M   'P 1'
#
loop_
_entity.id
_entity.type
_entity.pdbx_description
1 polymer ?
#
loop_
_entity_poly.entity_id
_entity_poly.type
_entity_poly.pdbx_seq_one_letter_code
_entity_poly.pdbx_strand_id
1 'polypeptide(L)'
;MPLNVTVVIDNSGASRVAALALTRSEAALDYEWILKQIMTASRGRAPSIVVVDEDKAMEAASRKEFPRTQIVNCVWHVGQNFKKFAARYF
;
A
#
# COMPACT_ATOMS: atom_id res chain seq x y z
N MET A 1 -16.44 -5.64 -1.67
CA MET A 1 -15.85 -5.61 -0.32
C MET A 1 -14.43 -6.14 -0.39
N PRO A 2 -13.46 -5.27 -0.70
CA PRO A 2 -12.04 -5.62 -0.71
C PRO A 2 -11.48 -5.79 0.71
N LEU A 3 -10.42 -6.60 0.82
CA LEU A 3 -9.60 -6.74 2.02
C LEU A 3 -8.22 -6.13 1.74
N ASN A 4 -7.87 -5.08 2.48
CA ASN A 4 -6.52 -4.55 2.48
C ASN A 4 -5.70 -5.24 3.58
N VAL A 5 -4.53 -5.76 3.19
CA VAL A 5 -3.55 -6.36 4.11
C VAL A 5 -2.34 -5.45 4.17
N THR A 6 -2.08 -4.87 5.34
CA THR A 6 -0.88 -4.06 5.56
C THR A 6 0.19 -4.90 6.24
N VAL A 7 1.33 -5.04 5.56
CA VAL A 7 2.51 -5.74 6.07
C VAL A 7 3.62 -4.71 6.33
N VAL A 8 4.29 -4.85 7.47
CA VAL A 8 5.45 -4.01 7.85
C VAL A 8 6.67 -4.88 8.06
N ILE A 9 7.85 -4.27 7.99
CA ILE A 9 9.12 -4.88 8.39
C ILE A 9 9.41 -4.46 9.83
N ASP A 10 9.54 -5.44 10.72
CA ASP A 10 9.89 -5.18 12.13
C ASP A 10 11.39 -4.89 12.32
N ASN A 11 11.79 -4.59 13.55
CA ASN A 11 13.19 -4.28 13.87
C ASN A 11 14.16 -5.46 13.67
N SER A 12 13.66 -6.69 13.50
CA SER A 12 14.46 -7.87 13.16
C SER A 12 14.59 -8.09 11.66
N GLY A 13 13.95 -7.24 10.84
CA GLY A 13 13.88 -7.40 9.39
C GLY A 13 12.81 -8.38 8.94
N ALA A 14 11.93 -8.85 9.84
CA ALA A 14 10.89 -9.81 9.50
C ALA A 14 9.59 -9.12 9.07
N SER A 15 8.91 -9.70 8.08
CA SER A 15 7.59 -9.26 7.65
C SER A 15 6.52 -9.65 8.67
N ARG A 16 5.70 -8.68 9.08
CA ARG A 16 4.58 -8.86 10.03
C ARG A 16 3.32 -8.20 9.50
N VAL A 17 2.18 -8.87 9.63
CA VAL A 17 0.88 -8.23 9.36
C VAL A 17 0.61 -7.23 10.47
N ALA A 18 0.54 -5.95 10.13
CA ALA A 18 0.28 -4.86 11.08
C ALA A 18 -1.19 -4.47 11.14
N ALA A 19 -1.92 -4.60 10.03
CA ALA A 19 -3.33 -4.28 9.97
C ALA A 19 -4.06 -5.09 8.89
N LEU A 20 -5.35 -5.31 9.13
CA LEU A 20 -6.31 -5.84 8.18
C LEU A 20 -7.50 -4.90 8.15
N ALA A 21 -7.92 -4.47 6.96
CA ALA A 21 -9.05 -3.58 6.80
C ALA A 21 -9.99 -4.08 5.71
N LEU A 22 -11.26 -4.28 6.09
CA LEU A 22 -12.35 -4.55 5.16
C LEU A 22 -13.04 -3.22 4.84
N THR A 23 -13.03 -2.84 3.57
CA THR A 23 -13.68 -1.61 3.11
C THR A 23 -14.84 -1.92 2.16
N ARG A 24 -15.65 -0.91 1.86
CA ARG A 24 -16.78 -1.08 0.93
C ARG A 24 -16.27 -1.16 -0.51
N SER A 25 -15.26 -0.35 -0.83
CA SER A 25 -14.65 -0.22 -2.15
C SER A 25 -13.14 0.02 -2.07
N GLU A 26 -12.50 0.02 -3.24
CA GLU A 26 -11.09 0.36 -3.47
C GLU A 26 -10.97 1.83 -3.93
N ALA A 27 -11.76 2.72 -3.33
CA ALA A 27 -11.73 4.14 -3.66
C ALA A 27 -10.71 4.88 -2.79
N ALA A 28 -10.24 6.04 -3.26
CA ALA A 28 -9.24 6.84 -2.54
C ALA A 28 -9.67 7.17 -1.09
N LEU A 29 -10.96 7.47 -0.88
CA LEU A 29 -11.51 7.76 0.45
C LEU A 29 -11.43 6.56 1.40
N ASP A 30 -11.63 5.34 0.90
CA ASP A 30 -11.50 4.11 1.70
C ASP A 30 -10.04 3.92 2.13
N TYR A 31 -9.10 4.14 1.22
CA TYR A 31 -7.67 4.04 1.52
C TYR A 31 -7.20 5.14 2.47
N GLU A 32 -7.62 6.39 2.28
CA GLU A 32 -7.31 7.48 3.21
C GLU A 32 -7.76 7.13 4.63
N TRP A 33 -8.94 6.51 4.78
CA TRP A 33 -9.41 6.07 6.08
C TRP A 33 -8.49 5.00 6.70
N ILE A 34 -8.08 3.98 5.93
CA ILE A 34 -7.15 2.94 6.38
C ILE A 34 -5.83 3.57 6.85
N LEU A 35 -5.25 4.45 6.04
CA LEU A 35 -3.97 5.09 6.32
C LEU A 35 -4.02 5.97 7.57
N LYS A 36 -5.14 6.67 7.81
CA LYS A 36 -5.38 7.40 9.07
C LYS A 36 -5.42 6.48 10.29
N GLN A 37 -6.02 5.31 10.16
CA GLN A 37 -6.02 4.33 11.26
C GLN A 37 -4.61 3.84 11.55
N ILE A 38 -3.80 3.59 10.52
CA ILE A 38 -2.39 3.20 10.66
C ILE A 38 -1.58 4.34 11.32
N MET A 39 -1.78 5.60 10.92
CA MET A 39 -1.15 6.76 11.58
C MET A 39 -1.51 6.85 13.06
N THR A 40 -2.78 6.63 13.39
CA THR A 40 -3.25 6.66 14.77
C THR A 40 -2.62 5.54 15.58
N ALA A 41 -2.62 4.30 15.06
CA ALA A 41 -2.03 3.14 15.72
C ALA A 41 -0.51 3.26 15.90
N SER A 42 0.17 3.92 14.97
CA SER A 42 1.62 4.19 15.02
C SER A 42 2.00 5.42 15.85
N ARG A 43 1.04 6.04 16.56
CA ARG A 43 1.24 7.26 17.36
C ARG A 43 1.81 8.42 16.52
N GLY A 44 1.31 8.56 15.30
CA GLY A 44 1.69 9.62 14.37
C GLY A 44 3.03 9.38 13.65
N ARG A 45 3.62 8.18 13.76
CA ARG A 45 4.87 7.85 13.05
C ARG A 45 4.56 7.28 11.67
N ALA A 46 4.76 8.12 10.65
CA ALA A 46 4.69 7.68 9.27
C ALA A 46 5.90 6.77 8.92
N PRO A 47 5.70 5.73 8.10
CA PRO A 47 6.79 4.92 7.57
C PRO A 47 7.68 5.75 6.64
N SER A 48 8.94 5.35 6.46
CA SER A 48 9.84 6.03 5.52
C SER A 48 9.51 5.69 4.07
N ILE A 49 9.09 4.44 3.83
CA ILE A 49 8.73 3.91 2.52
C ILE A 49 7.41 3.17 2.64
N VAL A 50 6.52 3.39 1.68
CA VAL A 50 5.31 2.57 1.46
C VAL A 50 5.44 1.93 0.09
N VAL A 51 5.28 0.61 0.07
CA VAL A 51 5.21 -0.17 -1.17
C VAL A 51 3.74 -0.44 -1.45
N VAL A 52 3.26 0.01 -2.60
CA VAL A 52 1.87 -0.19 -3.03
C VAL A 52 1.84 -1.04 -4.29
N ASP A 53 0.73 -1.72 -4.52
CA ASP A 53 0.40 -2.22 -5.84
C ASP A 53 0.01 -1.03 -6.72
N GLU A 54 0.07 -1.14 -8.06
CA GLU A 54 -0.08 -0.01 -9.01
C GLU A 54 -1.50 0.61 -9.06
N ASP A 55 -2.07 0.92 -7.90
CA ASP A 55 -3.36 1.53 -7.66
C ASP A 55 -3.17 3.03 -7.40
N LYS A 56 -3.62 3.82 -8.38
CA LYS A 56 -3.56 5.29 -8.33
C LYS A 56 -4.34 5.87 -7.16
N ALA A 57 -5.43 5.22 -6.72
CA ALA A 57 -6.21 5.67 -5.59
C ALA A 57 -5.44 5.48 -4.27
N MET A 58 -4.74 4.35 -4.11
CA MET A 58 -3.87 4.10 -2.97
C MET A 58 -2.66 5.05 -2.97
N GLU A 59 -2.06 5.30 -4.15
CA GLU A 59 -0.96 6.25 -4.29
C GLU A 59 -1.39 7.66 -3.86
N ALA A 60 -2.53 8.14 -4.36
CA ALA A 60 -3.07 9.45 -4.03
C ALA A 60 -3.38 9.58 -2.52
N ALA A 61 -4.02 8.57 -1.94
CA ALA A 61 -4.30 8.51 -0.51
C ALA A 61 -3.00 8.53 0.33
N SER A 62 -1.99 7.75 -0.10
CA SER A 62 -0.69 7.69 0.56
C SER A 62 0.04 9.03 0.52
N ARG A 63 0.04 9.73 -0.62
CA ARG A 63 0.65 11.07 -0.74
C ARG A 63 -0.01 12.10 0.17
N LYS A 64 -1.33 11.96 0.38
CA LYS A 64 -2.10 12.85 1.25
C LYS A 64 -1.84 12.58 2.73
N GLU A 65 -1.91 11.32 3.17
CA GLU A 65 -1.79 10.96 4.58
C GLU A 65 -0.33 10.86 5.05
N PHE A 66 0.60 10.58 4.13
CA PHE A 66 2.03 10.47 4.40
C PHE A 66 2.88 11.37 3.48
N PRO A 67 2.79 12.70 3.58
CA PRO A 67 3.39 13.63 2.61
C PRO A 67 4.92 13.58 2.51
N ARG A 68 5.61 13.04 3.53
CA ARG A 68 7.08 12.90 3.56
C ARG A 68 7.56 11.48 3.27
N THR A 69 6.65 10.54 3.07
CA THR A 69 6.96 9.13 2.85
C THR A 69 7.21 8.89 1.37
N GLN A 70 8.24 8.11 1.06
CA GLN A 70 8.48 7.69 -0.30
C GLN A 70 7.48 6.58 -0.68
N ILE A 71 6.77 6.76 -1.79
CA ILE A 71 5.81 5.77 -2.29
C ILE A 71 6.42 5.13 -3.53
N VAL A 72 6.47 3.81 -3.54
CA VAL A 72 7.05 3.01 -4.64
C VAL A 72 6.11 1.88 -5.04
N ASN A 73 6.17 1.51 -6.31
CA ASN A 73 5.41 0.37 -6.82
C ASN A 73 6.08 -0.94 -6.42
N CYS A 74 5.26 -1.95 -6.11
CA CYS A 74 5.72 -3.30 -5.84
C CYS A 74 6.41 -3.90 -7.08
N VAL A 75 7.72 -4.14 -6.98
CA VAL A 75 8.52 -4.70 -8.08
C VAL A 75 8.00 -6.06 -8.56
N TRP A 76 7.42 -6.85 -7.67
CA TRP A 76 6.84 -8.14 -8.03
C TRP A 76 5.64 -7.96 -8.95
N HIS A 77 4.70 -7.08 -8.60
CA HIS A 77 3.52 -6.79 -9.43
C HIS A 77 3.90 -6.15 -10.77
N VAL A 78 4.87 -5.22 -10.77
CA VAL A 78 5.44 -4.67 -12.01
C VAL A 78 5.96 -5.79 -12.91
N GLY A 79 6.72 -6.74 -12.33
CA GLY A 79 7.23 -7.90 -13.07
C GLY A 79 6.12 -8.80 -13.62
N GLN A 80 5.04 -9.03 -12.87
CA GLN A 80 3.88 -9.79 -13.36
C GLN A 80 3.17 -9.06 -14.50
N ASN A 81 3.00 -7.74 -14.38
CA ASN A 81 2.38 -6.91 -15.41
C ASN A 81 3.22 -6.91 -16.70
N PHE A 82 4.54 -6.80 -16.57
CA PHE A 82 5.46 -6.90 -17.70
C PHE A 82 5.34 -8.26 -18.41
N LYS A 83 5.35 -9.37 -17.68
CA LYS A 83 5.19 -10.72 -18.26
C LYS A 83 3.87 -10.86 -19.01
N LYS A 84 2.76 -10.40 -18.43
CA LYS A 84 1.44 -10.41 -19.06
C LYS A 84 1.41 -9.55 -20.33
N PHE A 85 2.06 -8.40 -20.30
CA PHE A 85 2.17 -7.52 -21.47
C PHE A 85 2.96 -8.21 -22.58
N ALA A 86 4.16 -8.72 -22.28
CA ALA A 86 5.01 -9.38 -23.27
C ALA A 86 4.31 -10.59 -23.92
N ALA A 87 3.60 -11.40 -23.15
CA ALA A 87 2.85 -12.57 -23.65
C ALA A 87 1.66 -12.23 -24.57
N ARG A 88 1.32 -10.95 -24.77
CA ARG A 88 0.32 -10.54 -25.78
C ARG A 88 0.93 -10.36 -27.18
N TYR A 89 2.25 -10.23 -27.25
CA TYR A 89 2.99 -9.93 -28.48
C TYR A 89 3.84 -11.10 -28.98
N PHE A 90 3.90 -12.19 -28.23
CA PHE A 90 4.58 -13.45 -28.56
C PHE A 90 3.62 -14.61 -28.27
#